data_AF-A0A2P6PAY5-F1
#
_entry.id   AF-A0A2P6PAY5-F1
#
_cell.length_a   1.000
_cell.length_b   1.000
_cell.length_c   1.000
_cell.angle_alpha   90.00
_cell.angle_beta   90.00
_cell.angle_gamma   90.00
#
_symmetry.space_group_name_H-M   'P 1'
#
loop_
_entity.id
_entity.type
_entity.pdbx_description
1 polymer ?
#
loop_
_entity_poly.entity_id
_entity_poly.type
_entity_poly.pdbx_seq_one_letter_code
_entity_poly.pdbx_strand_id
1 'polypeptide(L)'
;MHISVTMHTMKRTRFSLMLLLHCCMCSFTGVVVAVQNKNVNTDQLALLALKAHITSDPQKIMTNWSTATSVCNWVGITCGARHLRVAVLNISYFDLTGSIPPELGNLSFLVQLDFTNNSFRDTLPMELSRLHRLKLISFGYNNFIATISSWFWSLSKLQT
;
A
#
# COMPACT_ATOMS: atom_id res chain seq x y z
N MET A 1 -31.18 -87.73 -15.67
CA MET A 1 -32.64 -87.65 -15.75
C MET A 1 -32.98 -86.17 -15.98
N HIS A 2 -33.68 -85.92 -17.09
CA HIS A 2 -34.25 -84.65 -17.59
C HIS A 2 -34.70 -83.69 -16.46
N ILE A 3 -34.44 -82.37 -16.51
CA ILE A 3 -35.40 -81.30 -16.91
C ILE A 3 -34.66 -79.96 -16.67
N SER A 4 -34.34 -79.19 -17.72
CA SER A 4 -35.08 -78.07 -18.32
C SER A 4 -34.95 -76.71 -17.62
N VAL A 5 -34.59 -75.75 -18.47
CA VAL A 5 -34.40 -74.31 -18.31
C VAL A 5 -35.68 -73.58 -17.89
N THR A 6 -35.56 -72.51 -17.11
CA THR A 6 -36.41 -71.33 -17.31
C THR A 6 -35.61 -70.05 -17.03
N MET A 7 -35.67 -69.14 -18.00
CA MET A 7 -34.96 -67.88 -18.09
C MET A 7 -35.96 -66.77 -17.78
N HIS A 8 -35.65 -65.82 -16.88
CA HIS A 8 -36.28 -64.49 -16.93
C HIS A 8 -35.35 -63.39 -16.38
N THR A 9 -34.95 -62.52 -17.32
CA THR A 9 -34.71 -61.05 -17.23
C THR A 9 -33.52 -60.47 -16.45
N MET A 10 -32.41 -60.28 -17.19
CA MET A 10 -31.57 -59.06 -17.41
C MET A 10 -32.24 -57.71 -17.01
N LYS A 11 -31.63 -56.62 -16.48
CA LYS A 11 -30.32 -55.90 -16.56
C LYS A 11 -30.21 -54.96 -15.33
N ARG A 12 -29.05 -54.47 -14.85
CA ARG A 12 -28.23 -53.36 -15.42
C ARG A 12 -26.94 -53.20 -14.58
N THR A 13 -25.75 -53.49 -15.14
CA THR A 13 -24.67 -52.54 -15.62
C THR A 13 -23.84 -51.85 -14.54
N ARG A 14 -22.50 -51.76 -14.55
CA ARG A 14 -21.37 -52.45 -15.22
C ARG A 14 -20.07 -52.02 -14.48
N PHE A 15 -19.10 -52.92 -14.38
CA PHE A 15 -17.73 -52.75 -13.84
C PHE A 15 -16.90 -51.72 -14.62
N SER A 16 -15.94 -51.05 -13.95
CA SER A 16 -14.65 -50.71 -14.58
C SER A 16 -13.51 -50.72 -13.56
N LEU A 17 -12.39 -51.28 -13.99
CA LEU A 17 -11.26 -51.81 -13.23
C LEU A 17 -10.00 -51.09 -13.72
N MET A 18 -9.23 -50.41 -12.87
CA MET A 18 -7.82 -50.07 -13.15
C MET A 18 -6.96 -50.09 -11.89
N LEU A 19 -5.90 -50.89 -11.94
CA LEU A 19 -4.96 -51.19 -10.86
C LEU A 19 -3.52 -50.84 -11.33
N LEU A 20 -2.75 -50.19 -10.43
CA LEU A 20 -1.28 -50.09 -10.29
C LEU A 20 -0.44 -49.18 -11.20
N LEU A 21 0.17 -48.16 -10.57
CA LEU A 21 1.62 -47.90 -10.61
C LEU A 21 2.03 -47.03 -9.40
N HIS A 22 2.92 -47.55 -8.56
CA HIS A 22 3.50 -46.89 -7.39
C HIS A 22 4.97 -46.54 -7.66
N CYS A 23 5.45 -45.52 -6.94
CA CYS A 23 6.86 -45.15 -6.70
C CYS A 23 7.60 -44.34 -7.79
N CYS A 24 7.65 -43.02 -7.60
CA CYS A 24 8.92 -42.31 -7.49
C CYS A 24 8.71 -40.94 -6.81
N MET A 25 9.33 -40.75 -5.64
CA MET A 25 9.94 -39.53 -5.07
C MET A 25 9.66 -38.22 -5.84
N CYS A 26 9.17 -37.13 -5.26
CA CYS A 26 9.50 -36.57 -3.96
C CYS A 26 8.24 -36.04 -3.29
N SER A 27 8.13 -36.25 -1.99
CA SER A 27 7.34 -35.42 -1.11
C SER A 27 7.71 -33.96 -1.35
N PHE A 28 6.93 -33.27 -2.17
CA PHE A 28 6.93 -31.82 -2.18
C PHE A 28 6.18 -31.40 -0.91
N THR A 29 6.79 -31.65 0.26
CA THR A 29 6.63 -30.72 1.38
C THR A 29 7.38 -29.47 0.95
N GLY A 30 6.82 -28.77 -0.04
CA GLY A 30 7.13 -27.39 -0.27
C GLY A 30 6.81 -26.74 1.06
N VAL A 31 7.86 -26.40 1.78
CA VAL A 31 7.78 -25.49 2.91
C VAL A 31 6.99 -24.32 2.36
N VAL A 32 5.73 -24.19 2.77
CA VAL A 32 5.07 -22.91 2.74
C VAL A 32 5.91 -22.08 3.67
N VAL A 33 6.89 -21.37 3.11
CA VAL A 33 7.41 -20.19 3.75
C VAL A 33 6.17 -19.37 3.95
N ALA A 34 5.69 -19.30 5.20
CA ALA A 34 4.74 -18.28 5.57
C ALA A 34 5.41 -16.98 5.11
N VAL A 35 4.90 -16.41 4.01
CA VAL A 35 5.19 -15.02 3.70
C VAL A 35 4.74 -14.32 4.97
N GLN A 36 5.71 -13.93 5.79
CA GLN A 36 5.51 -12.96 6.83
C GLN A 36 5.06 -11.73 6.05
N ASN A 37 3.75 -11.61 5.84
CA ASN A 37 3.13 -10.36 5.51
C ASN A 37 3.36 -9.54 6.78
N LYS A 38 4.56 -8.95 6.90
CA LYS A 38 4.73 -7.77 7.70
C LYS A 38 3.66 -6.87 7.12
N ASN A 39 2.53 -6.71 7.82
CA ASN A 39 1.47 -5.81 7.39
C ASN A 39 2.12 -4.44 7.29
N VAL A 40 2.68 -4.13 6.11
CA VAL A 40 3.31 -2.86 5.81
C VAL A 40 2.14 -1.90 5.91
N ASN A 41 2.15 -1.09 6.96
CA ASN A 41 1.01 -0.23 7.24
C ASN A 41 0.84 0.72 6.04
N THR A 42 -0.40 1.09 5.72
CA THR A 42 -0.70 1.94 4.55
C THR A 42 0.06 3.26 4.56
N ASP A 43 0.39 3.77 5.76
CA ASP A 43 1.15 5.00 5.93
C ASP A 43 2.62 4.82 5.48
N GLN A 44 3.24 3.70 5.83
CA GLN A 44 4.60 3.35 5.47
C GLN A 44 4.73 3.20 3.95
N LEU A 45 3.75 2.57 3.30
CA LEU A 45 3.73 2.49 1.84
C LEU A 45 3.62 3.87 1.18
N ALA A 46 2.71 4.72 1.67
CA ALA A 46 2.54 6.08 1.15
C ALA A 46 3.81 6.93 1.32
N LEU A 47 4.47 6.83 2.48
CA LEU A 47 5.69 7.57 2.77
C LEU A 47 6.91 7.03 2.01
N LEU A 48 7.01 5.71 1.80
CA LEU A 48 8.06 5.15 0.95
C LEU A 48 7.85 5.51 -0.53
N ALA A 49 6.60 5.61 -1.00
CA ALA A 49 6.29 6.14 -2.31
C ALA A 49 6.72 7.61 -2.43
N LEU A 50 6.48 8.44 -1.40
CA LEU A 50 6.99 9.82 -1.34
C LEU A 50 8.51 9.85 -1.44
N LYS A 51 9.21 9.04 -0.64
CA LYS A 51 10.67 8.93 -0.69
C LYS A 51 11.17 8.56 -2.08
N ALA A 52 10.49 7.65 -2.79
CA ALA A 52 10.86 7.26 -4.15
C ALA A 52 10.71 8.40 -5.18
N HIS A 53 9.87 9.40 -4.91
CA HIS A 53 9.69 10.59 -5.75
C HIS A 53 10.60 11.76 -5.37
N ILE A 54 11.40 11.62 -4.31
CA ILE A 54 12.45 12.59 -3.98
C ILE A 54 13.69 12.28 -4.82
N THR A 55 14.05 13.23 -5.67
CA THR A 55 15.23 13.15 -6.55
C THR A 55 16.48 13.77 -5.92
N SER A 56 16.33 14.65 -4.92
CA SER A 56 17.45 15.22 -4.16
C SER A 56 17.06 15.42 -2.69
N ASP A 57 17.90 14.94 -1.78
CA ASP A 57 17.81 15.10 -0.31
C ASP A 57 19.16 15.55 0.25
N PRO A 58 19.54 16.84 0.10
CA PRO A 58 20.86 17.35 0.50
C PRO A 58 21.12 17.21 2.00
N GLN A 59 20.07 17.37 2.81
CA GLN A 59 20.12 17.30 4.27
C GLN A 59 20.05 15.85 4.80
N LYS A 60 19.82 14.86 3.92
CA LYS A 60 19.78 13.42 4.23
C LYS A 60 18.73 13.04 5.28
N ILE A 61 17.61 13.75 5.32
CA ILE A 61 16.55 13.50 6.31
C ILE A 61 15.85 12.16 6.08
N MET A 62 15.89 11.61 4.87
CA MET A 62 15.21 10.36 4.52
C MET A 62 16.06 9.12 4.76
N THR A 63 17.20 9.25 5.43
CA THR A 63 18.09 8.13 5.78
C THR A 63 17.41 7.09 6.68
N ASN A 64 16.58 7.53 7.64
CA ASN A 64 15.88 6.63 8.56
C ASN A 64 14.52 6.12 8.06
N TRP A 65 14.07 6.57 6.88
CA TRP A 65 12.83 6.11 6.25
C TRP A 65 13.05 4.72 5.64
N SER A 66 12.76 3.67 6.42
CA SER A 66 13.03 2.28 6.05
C SER A 66 11.97 1.33 6.61
N THR A 67 11.81 0.17 5.97
CA THR A 67 10.90 -0.88 6.46
C THR A 67 11.33 -1.51 7.79
N ALA A 68 12.53 -1.19 8.29
CA ALA A 68 13.06 -1.70 9.54
C ALA A 68 12.62 -0.90 10.78
N THR A 69 12.19 0.35 10.60
CA THR A 69 11.83 1.27 11.69
C THR A 69 10.35 1.67 11.62
N SER A 70 9.76 2.00 12.77
CA SER A 70 8.40 2.56 12.80
C SER A 70 8.37 3.92 12.12
N VAL A 71 7.33 4.17 11.31
CA VAL A 71 7.10 5.47 10.65
C VAL A 71 7.04 6.63 11.65
N CYS A 72 6.60 6.37 12.88
CA CYS A 72 6.50 7.39 13.92
C CYS A 72 7.86 7.89 14.44
N ASN A 73 8.96 7.21 14.07
CA ASN A 73 10.32 7.59 14.43
C ASN A 73 11.06 8.27 13.27
N TRP A 74 10.42 8.43 12.12
CA TRP A 74 11.03 9.03 10.94
C TRP A 74 11.06 10.55 11.06
N VAL A 75 12.11 11.17 10.51
CA VAL A 75 12.24 12.64 10.53
C VAL A 75 11.05 13.25 9.81
N GLY A 76 10.45 14.27 10.43
CA GLY A 76 9.31 15.00 9.87
C GLY A 76 7.94 14.33 10.06
N ILE A 77 7.87 13.18 10.74
CA ILE A 77 6.60 12.46 10.94
C ILE A 77 6.20 12.49 12.42
N THR A 78 4.94 12.83 12.68
CA THR A 78 4.30 12.66 13.99
C THR A 78 3.08 11.78 13.85
N CYS A 79 3.01 10.72 14.66
CA CYS A 79 1.85 9.86 14.73
C CYS A 79 0.87 10.31 15.82
N GLY A 80 -0.44 10.08 15.60
CA GLY A 80 -1.44 10.32 16.63
C GLY A 80 -1.33 9.30 17.77
N ALA A 81 -1.42 9.77 19.01
CA ALA A 81 -1.18 8.98 20.22
C ALA A 81 -2.09 7.75 20.39
N ARG A 82 -3.29 7.75 19.79
CA ARG A 82 -4.27 6.65 19.95
C ARG A 82 -4.13 5.56 18.91
N HIS A 83 -3.91 5.94 17.66
CA HIS A 83 -4.01 5.03 16.52
C HIS A 83 -2.66 4.71 15.88
N LEU A 84 -1.58 5.40 16.31
CA LEU A 84 -0.22 5.23 15.75
C LEU A 84 -0.20 5.36 14.21
N ARG A 85 -1.10 6.19 13.68
CA ARG A 85 -1.15 6.58 12.26
C ARG A 85 -0.59 7.98 12.12
N VAL A 86 -0.03 8.27 10.96
CA VAL A 86 0.57 9.56 10.64
C VAL A 86 -0.50 10.66 10.75
N ALA A 87 -0.24 11.62 11.64
CA ALA A 87 -1.11 12.77 11.89
C ALA A 87 -0.46 14.08 11.40
N VAL A 88 0.86 14.17 11.40
CA VAL A 88 1.61 15.30 10.85
C VAL A 88 2.72 14.76 9.96
N LEU A 89 2.83 15.35 8.77
CA LEU A 89 3.98 15.21 7.87
C LEU A 89 4.51 16.62 7.60
N ASN A 90 5.67 16.92 8.18
CA ASN A 90 6.37 18.18 8.02
C ASN A 90 7.79 17.91 7.53
N ILE A 91 8.04 18.19 6.26
CA ILE A 91 9.35 18.11 5.62
C ILE A 91 9.73 19.47 5.01
N SER A 92 9.27 20.55 5.67
CA SER A 92 9.57 21.92 5.27
C SER A 92 11.04 22.27 5.52
N TYR A 93 11.60 23.19 4.72
CA TYR A 93 12.96 23.74 4.88
C TYR A 93 14.09 22.69 4.86
N PHE A 94 13.97 21.66 4.00
CA PHE A 94 15.01 20.63 3.85
C PHE A 94 15.66 20.59 2.46
N ASP A 95 15.44 21.62 1.64
CA ASP A 95 15.99 21.74 0.27
C ASP A 95 15.69 20.51 -0.61
N LEU A 96 14.56 19.84 -0.35
CA LEU A 96 14.16 18.64 -1.06
C LEU A 96 13.77 18.97 -2.50
N THR A 97 14.18 18.15 -3.44
CA THR A 97 13.71 18.21 -4.84
C THR A 97 12.96 16.93 -5.18
N GLY A 98 11.79 17.04 -5.80
CA GLY A 98 10.98 15.89 -6.16
C GLY A 98 9.56 16.26 -6.57
N SER A 99 8.65 15.30 -6.53
CA SER A 99 7.22 15.51 -6.74
C SER A 99 6.39 14.80 -5.66
N ILE A 100 5.11 15.17 -5.54
CA ILE A 100 4.20 14.55 -4.57
C ILE A 100 3.47 13.38 -5.26
N PRO A 101 3.60 12.13 -4.78
CA PRO A 101 2.92 10.99 -5.39
C PRO A 101 1.45 10.87 -4.95
N PRO A 102 0.58 10.26 -5.78
CA PRO A 102 -0.84 10.07 -5.46
C PRO A 102 -1.07 9.20 -4.21
N GLU A 103 -0.16 8.28 -3.89
CA GLU A 103 -0.22 7.43 -2.70
C GLU A 103 -0.24 8.23 -1.40
N LEU A 104 0.24 9.48 -1.40
CA LEU A 104 0.18 10.35 -0.23
C LEU A 104 -1.27 10.61 0.23
N GLY A 105 -2.25 10.50 -0.68
CA GLY A 105 -3.67 10.54 -0.36
C GLY A 105 -4.17 9.40 0.54
N ASN A 106 -3.36 8.35 0.77
CA ASN A 106 -3.70 7.24 1.65
C ASN A 106 -3.40 7.52 3.13
N LEU A 107 -2.78 8.65 3.47
CA LEU A 107 -2.56 9.10 4.85
C LEU A 107 -3.86 9.61 5.49
N SER A 108 -4.87 8.75 5.61
CA SER A 108 -6.25 9.13 5.99
C SER A 108 -6.42 9.73 7.40
N PHE A 109 -5.38 9.69 8.23
CA PHE A 109 -5.33 10.29 9.56
C PHE A 109 -4.59 11.63 9.60
N LEU A 110 -4.04 12.08 8.48
CA LEU A 110 -3.24 13.30 8.38
C LEU A 110 -4.09 14.53 8.72
N VAL A 111 -3.56 15.35 9.62
CA VAL A 111 -4.14 16.61 10.11
C VAL A 111 -3.35 17.80 9.59
N GLN A 112 -2.03 17.66 9.47
CA GLN A 112 -1.13 18.69 8.95
C GLN A 112 -0.17 18.12 7.90
N LEU A 113 -0.05 18.83 6.78
CA LEU A 113 0.85 18.55 5.67
C LEU A 113 1.64 19.81 5.32
N ASP A 114 2.94 19.81 5.57
CA ASP A 114 3.80 20.99 5.36
C ASP A 114 5.08 20.65 4.59
N PHE A 115 5.14 21.13 3.34
CA PHE A 115 6.26 20.96 2.41
C PHE A 115 6.90 22.32 2.09
N THR A 116 6.64 23.35 2.90
CA THR A 116 7.07 24.74 2.65
C THR A 116 8.57 24.84 2.41
N ASN A 117 8.98 25.71 1.51
CA ASN A 117 10.39 26.05 1.25
C ASN A 117 11.23 24.84 0.87
N ASN A 118 10.88 24.26 -0.29
CA ASN A 118 11.59 23.16 -0.94
C ASN A 118 11.55 23.41 -2.47
N SER A 119 11.99 22.44 -3.25
CA SER A 119 11.97 22.45 -4.72
C SER A 119 11.02 21.39 -5.30
N PHE A 120 9.87 21.14 -4.65
CA PHE A 120 8.86 20.25 -5.23
C PHE A 120 8.26 20.85 -6.50
N ARG A 121 8.01 20.00 -7.50
CA ARG A 121 7.53 20.38 -8.83
C ARG A 121 6.33 19.53 -9.27
N ASP A 122 5.93 19.71 -10.52
CA ASP A 122 4.77 19.06 -11.15
C ASP A 122 3.43 19.50 -10.53
N THR A 123 2.33 18.84 -10.88
CA THR A 123 0.98 19.15 -10.36
C THR A 123 0.71 18.39 -9.07
N LEU A 124 -0.01 19.01 -8.12
CA LEU A 124 -0.48 18.32 -6.93
C LEU A 124 -1.47 17.19 -7.29
N PRO A 125 -1.30 15.96 -6.76
CA PRO A 125 -2.20 14.84 -7.09
C PRO A 125 -3.59 15.05 -6.49
N MET A 126 -4.63 14.72 -7.26
CA MET A 126 -6.03 14.90 -6.83
C MET A 126 -6.40 14.03 -5.64
N GLU A 127 -5.65 12.95 -5.39
CA GLU A 127 -5.79 12.02 -4.28
C GLU A 127 -5.63 12.70 -2.93
N LEU A 128 -4.96 13.86 -2.85
CA LEU A 128 -4.89 14.66 -1.62
C LEU A 128 -6.29 15.11 -1.15
N SER A 129 -7.29 15.14 -2.03
CA SER A 129 -8.70 15.36 -1.66
C SER A 129 -9.29 14.27 -0.73
N ARG A 130 -8.67 13.08 -0.67
CA ARG A 130 -9.07 11.98 0.24
C ARG A 130 -8.63 12.22 1.69
N LEU A 131 -7.80 13.23 1.94
CA LEU A 131 -7.32 13.58 3.28
C LEU A 131 -8.39 14.35 4.07
N HIS A 132 -9.51 13.71 4.37
CA HIS A 132 -10.71 14.32 4.96
C HIS A 132 -10.54 14.89 6.38
N ARG A 133 -9.39 14.63 7.01
CA ARG A 133 -9.02 15.14 8.35
C ARG A 133 -8.01 16.28 8.31
N LEU A 134 -7.51 16.61 7.12
CA LEU A 134 -6.52 17.65 6.93
C LEU A 134 -7.12 19.00 7.32
N LYS A 135 -6.39 19.73 8.16
CA LYS A 135 -6.76 21.07 8.63
C LYS A 135 -5.75 22.11 8.18
N LEU A 136 -4.47 21.74 8.15
CA LEU A 136 -3.37 22.63 7.80
C LEU A 136 -2.63 22.04 6.60
N ILE A 137 -2.49 22.84 5.54
CA ILE A 137 -1.75 22.48 4.34
C ILE A 137 -0.86 23.65 3.93
N SER A 138 0.42 23.41 3.72
CA SER A 138 1.33 24.42 3.19
C SER A 138 2.27 23.85 2.14
N PHE A 139 2.23 24.46 0.97
CA PHE A 139 3.07 24.16 -0.19
C PHE A 139 3.87 25.39 -0.65
N GLY A 140 3.87 26.46 0.15
CA GLY A 140 4.51 27.73 -0.20
C GLY A 140 6.00 27.56 -0.51
N TYR A 141 6.54 28.45 -1.34
CA TYR A 141 7.96 28.43 -1.74
C TYR A 141 8.39 27.06 -2.32
N ASN A 142 7.71 26.63 -3.38
CA ASN A 142 8.03 25.45 -4.20
C ASN A 142 7.83 25.79 -5.69
N ASN A 143 8.16 24.85 -6.57
CA ASN A 143 8.10 24.97 -8.03
C ASN A 143 6.91 24.22 -8.65
N PHE A 144 5.79 24.07 -7.93
CA PHE A 144 4.60 23.38 -8.44
C PHE A 144 4.05 24.07 -9.70
N ILE A 145 3.61 23.27 -10.67
CA ILE A 145 2.98 23.79 -11.88
C ILE A 145 1.61 24.33 -11.50
N ALA A 146 1.36 25.60 -11.84
CA ALA A 146 0.13 26.33 -11.55
C ALA A 146 -1.06 25.87 -12.42
N THR A 147 -1.40 24.59 -12.36
CA THR A 147 -2.80 24.18 -12.40
C THR A 147 -3.13 23.80 -10.97
N ILE A 148 -3.37 24.79 -10.10
CA ILE A 148 -4.03 24.52 -8.83
C ILE A 148 -5.37 23.89 -9.22
N SER A 149 -5.39 22.57 -9.20
CA SER A 149 -6.46 21.82 -9.81
C SER A 149 -7.68 22.05 -8.93
N SER A 150 -8.85 22.20 -9.55
CA SER A 150 -10.09 22.69 -8.91
C SER A 150 -10.46 22.02 -7.58
N TRP A 151 -9.92 20.84 -7.28
CA TRP A 151 -10.08 20.16 -6.00
C TRP A 151 -9.42 20.87 -4.80
N PHE A 152 -8.40 21.71 -5.00
CA PHE A 152 -7.76 22.44 -3.89
C PHE A 152 -8.76 23.35 -3.17
N TRP A 153 -9.67 23.97 -3.93
CA TRP A 153 -10.78 24.76 -3.41
C TRP A 153 -11.93 23.93 -2.80
N SER A 154 -11.94 22.61 -3.01
CA SER A 154 -12.98 21.70 -2.50
C SER A 154 -12.70 21.22 -1.06
N LEU A 155 -11.53 21.51 -0.51
CA LEU A 155 -11.17 21.13 0.86
C LEU A 155 -11.85 22.05 1.89
N SER A 156 -13.12 21.77 2.18
CA SER A 156 -14.01 22.56 3.04
C SER A 156 -13.62 22.68 4.52
N LYS A 157 -12.54 22.02 4.95
CA LYS A 157 -12.06 22.00 6.34
C LYS A 157 -10.68 22.62 6.56
N LEU A 158 -10.09 23.22 5.52
CA LEU A 158 -8.79 23.90 5.65
C LEU A 158 -8.93 25.17 6.48
N GLN A 159 -8.09 25.29 7.48
CA GLN A 159 -7.85 26.53 8.20
C GLN A 159 -6.60 27.15 7.58
N THR A 160 -6.75 28.35 7.01
CA THR A 160 -5.65 29.17 6.46
C THR A 160 -4.92 29.92 7.56
#